data_AF-A0A8C0BS47-F1
#
_entry.id   AF-A0A8C0BS47-F1
#
_cell.length_a   1.000
_cell.length_b   1.000
_cell.length_c   1.000
_cell.angle_alpha   90.00
_cell.angle_beta   90.00
_cell.angle_gamma   90.00
#
_symmetry.space_group_name_H-M   'P 1'
#
loop_
_entity.id
_entity.type
_entity.pdbx_description
1 polymer ?
#
loop_
_entity_poly.entity_id
_entity_poly.type
_entity_poly.pdbx_seq_one_letter_code
_entity_poly.pdbx_strand_id
1 'polypeptide(L)'
;EFFFVDIQSVKLEEQSNAALARWAHEKASHGGRDATIAWAKAQGVQLSVKDVQTCIAQCETCQLLKRHPYLDQPVGRIQRGTTGGEVWQIDYIGPLARPPSYT
;
A
#
# COMPACT_ATOMS: atom_id res chain seq x y z
N GLU A 1 -34.33 -19.45 -26.90
CA GLU A 1 -33.53 -20.46 -26.17
C GLU A 1 -32.05 -20.11 -25.95
N PHE A 2 -31.62 -18.86 -25.67
CA PHE A 2 -30.20 -18.60 -25.25
C PHE A 2 -29.93 -17.20 -24.68
N PHE A 3 -30.86 -16.57 -23.93
CA PHE A 3 -30.65 -15.20 -23.41
C PHE A 3 -30.84 -15.02 -21.90
N PHE A 4 -31.02 -16.12 -21.16
CA PHE A 4 -31.14 -16.10 -19.70
C PHE A 4 -30.14 -17.08 -19.09
N VAL A 5 -28.85 -16.91 -19.41
CA VAL A 5 -27.85 -17.29 -18.40
C VAL A 5 -28.15 -16.36 -17.23
N ASP A 6 -28.80 -16.94 -16.23
CA ASP A 6 -29.53 -16.24 -15.18
C ASP A 6 -28.67 -15.13 -14.57
N ILE A 7 -29.10 -13.87 -14.74
CA ILE A 7 -28.43 -12.69 -14.19
C ILE A 7 -28.20 -12.88 -12.68
N GLN A 8 -29.08 -13.62 -11.99
CA GLN A 8 -28.91 -13.95 -10.58
C GLN A 8 -27.74 -14.91 -10.35
N SER A 9 -27.57 -15.93 -11.19
CA SER A 9 -26.45 -16.88 -11.11
C SER A 9 -25.11 -16.18 -11.32
N VAL A 10 -25.02 -15.32 -12.35
CA VAL A 10 -23.78 -14.55 -12.63
C VAL A 10 -23.43 -13.62 -11.48
N LYS A 11 -24.42 -12.98 -10.87
CA LYS A 11 -24.22 -12.06 -9.75
C LYS A 11 -23.76 -12.76 -8.47
N LEU A 12 -24.24 -13.99 -8.21
CA LEU A 12 -23.81 -14.80 -7.07
C LEU A 12 -22.36 -15.29 -7.22
N GLU A 13 -21.97 -15.71 -8.42
CA GLU A 13 -20.59 -16.09 -8.72
C GLU A 13 -19.63 -14.91 -8.56
N GLU A 14 -20.00 -13.72 -9.05
CA GLU A 14 -19.18 -12.51 -8.93
C GLU A 14 -19.01 -12.08 -7.46
N GLN A 15 -20.06 -12.22 -6.63
CA GLN A 15 -19.99 -11.99 -5.19
C GLN A 15 -19.10 -13.02 -4.47
N SER A 16 -19.21 -14.29 -4.84
CA SER A 16 -18.38 -15.37 -4.31
C SER A 16 -16.89 -15.13 -4.60
N ASN A 17 -16.56 -14.78 -5.84
CA ASN A 17 -15.19 -14.50 -6.27
C ASN A 17 -14.59 -13.28 -5.55
N ALA A 18 -15.40 -12.23 -5.33
CA ALA A 18 -14.97 -11.06 -4.56
C ALA A 18 -14.67 -11.39 -3.09
N ALA A 19 -15.48 -12.23 -2.46
CA ALA A 19 -15.25 -12.69 -1.09
C ALA A 19 -13.95 -13.52 -0.99
N LEU A 20 -13.73 -14.40 -1.96
CA LEU A 20 -12.54 -15.25 -2.02
C LEU A 20 -11.26 -14.45 -2.29
N ALA A 21 -11.34 -13.46 -3.18
CA ALA A 21 -10.24 -12.54 -3.44
C ALA A 21 -9.86 -11.75 -2.18
N ARG A 22 -10.85 -11.29 -1.39
CA ARG A 22 -10.61 -10.60 -0.13
C ARG A 22 -9.90 -11.49 0.89
N TRP A 23 -10.39 -12.71 1.06
CA TRP A 23 -9.76 -13.67 1.98
C TRP A 23 -8.31 -13.99 1.58
N ALA A 24 -8.07 -14.27 0.30
CA ALA A 24 -6.72 -14.52 -0.20
C ALA A 24 -5.80 -13.32 -0.02
N HIS A 25 -6.31 -12.11 -0.24
CA HIS A 25 -5.56 -10.87 -0.08
C HIS A 25 -5.12 -10.63 1.38
N GLU A 26 -6.02 -10.88 2.34
CA GLU A 26 -5.71 -10.81 3.78
C GLU A 26 -4.67 -11.85 4.19
N LYS A 27 -4.79 -13.09 3.70
CA LYS A 27 -3.84 -14.17 4.00
C LYS A 27 -2.47 -14.00 3.33
N ALA A 28 -2.43 -13.30 2.20
CA ALA A 28 -1.20 -12.87 1.54
C ALA A 28 -0.57 -11.61 2.18
N SER A 29 -1.03 -11.22 3.39
CA SER A 29 -0.50 -10.09 4.15
C SER A 29 -0.50 -8.77 3.37
N HIS A 30 -1.57 -8.53 2.61
CA HIS A 30 -1.69 -7.33 1.77
C HIS A 30 -0.55 -7.14 0.76
N GLY A 31 0.17 -8.20 0.37
CA GLY A 31 1.34 -8.16 -0.53
C GLY A 31 1.05 -7.79 -1.99
N GLY A 32 -0.13 -7.24 -2.29
CA GLY A 32 -0.54 -6.84 -3.63
C GLY A 32 -0.98 -8.01 -4.51
N ARG A 33 -1.02 -7.76 -5.82
CA ARG A 33 -1.65 -8.66 -6.81
C ARG A 33 -0.97 -10.02 -6.86
N ASP A 34 0.34 -10.02 -7.05
CA ASP A 34 1.08 -11.24 -7.34
C ASP A 34 1.17 -12.15 -6.09
N ALA A 35 1.29 -11.56 -4.89
CA ALA A 35 1.22 -12.31 -3.64
C ALA A 35 -0.16 -12.93 -3.42
N THR A 36 -1.24 -12.19 -3.70
CA THR A 36 -2.62 -12.69 -3.58
C THR A 36 -2.88 -13.85 -4.55
N ILE A 37 -2.42 -13.74 -5.80
CA ILE A 37 -2.55 -14.80 -6.82
C ILE A 37 -1.71 -16.03 -6.43
N ALA A 38 -0.47 -15.83 -5.97
CA ALA A 38 0.39 -16.94 -5.54
C ALA A 38 -0.21 -17.70 -4.36
N TRP A 39 -0.75 -16.98 -3.37
CA TRP A 39 -1.41 -17.59 -2.23
C TRP A 39 -2.65 -18.40 -2.65
N ALA A 40 -3.52 -17.84 -3.50
CA ALA A 40 -4.70 -18.55 -3.98
C ALA A 40 -4.33 -19.82 -4.76
N LYS A 41 -3.33 -19.75 -5.64
CA LYS A 41 -2.81 -20.91 -6.36
C LYS A 41 -2.29 -22.00 -5.42
N ALA A 42 -1.59 -21.62 -4.34
CA ALA A 42 -1.12 -22.57 -3.34
C ALA A 42 -2.28 -23.27 -2.60
N GLN A 43 -3.45 -22.64 -2.52
CA GLN A 43 -4.67 -23.22 -1.95
C GLN A 43 -5.56 -23.94 -2.99
N GLY A 44 -5.13 -24.07 -4.25
CA GLY A 44 -5.92 -24.68 -5.33
C GLY A 44 -7.08 -23.83 -5.84
N VAL A 45 -7.11 -22.55 -5.46
CA VAL A 45 -8.15 -21.60 -5.86
C VAL A 45 -7.66 -20.77 -7.05
N GLN A 46 -8.48 -20.69 -8.10
CA GLN A 46 -8.25 -19.77 -9.20
C GLN A 46 -9.01 -18.47 -8.95
N LEU A 47 -8.27 -17.35 -8.84
CA LEU A 47 -8.84 -16.02 -8.78
C LEU A 47 -8.60 -15.30 -10.10
N SER A 48 -9.60 -14.55 -10.57
CA SER A 48 -9.42 -13.69 -11.72
C SER A 48 -8.53 -12.50 -11.35
N VAL A 49 -7.72 -12.04 -12.31
CA VAL A 49 -6.86 -10.85 -12.11
C VAL A 49 -7.71 -9.62 -11.80
N LYS A 50 -8.90 -9.52 -12.43
CA LYS A 50 -9.83 -8.40 -12.25
C LYS A 50 -10.34 -8.34 -10.80
N ASP A 51 -10.74 -9.48 -10.23
CA ASP A 51 -11.28 -9.51 -8.86
C ASP A 51 -10.21 -9.18 -7.83
N VAL A 52 -8.98 -9.66 -8.04
CA VAL A 52 -7.83 -9.33 -7.19
C VAL A 52 -7.51 -7.83 -7.27
N GLN A 53 -7.50 -7.24 -8.47
CA GLN A 53 -7.26 -5.80 -8.65
C GLN A 53 -8.35 -4.95 -7.99
N THR A 54 -9.62 -5.31 -8.18
CA THR A 54 -10.74 -4.64 -7.52
C THR A 54 -10.64 -4.75 -6.00
N CYS A 55 -10.33 -5.95 -5.48
CA CYS A 55 -10.16 -6.18 -4.06
C CYS A 55 -9.05 -5.31 -3.46
N ILE A 56 -7.89 -5.25 -4.09
CA ILE A 56 -6.76 -4.41 -3.62
C ILE A 56 -7.12 -2.93 -3.68
N ALA A 57 -7.77 -2.48 -4.76
CA ALA A 57 -8.18 -1.10 -4.91
C ALA A 57 -9.20 -0.67 -3.84
N GLN A 58 -10.07 -1.58 -3.40
CA GLN A 58 -11.09 -1.35 -2.37
C GLN A 58 -10.60 -1.64 -0.94
N CYS A 59 -9.38 -2.17 -0.76
CA CYS A 59 -8.87 -2.50 0.56
C CYS A 59 -8.42 -1.25 1.32
N GLU A 60 -9.12 -0.90 2.40
CA GLU A 60 -8.82 0.27 3.25
C GLU A 60 -7.38 0.24 3.79
N THR A 61 -6.93 -0.90 4.32
CA THR A 61 -5.54 -1.07 4.81
C THR A 61 -4.53 -0.77 3.70
N CYS A 62 -4.76 -1.28 2.48
CA CYS A 62 -3.89 -0.99 1.35
C CYS A 62 -3.97 0.47 0.90
N GLN A 63 -5.13 1.13 0.99
CA GLN A 63 -5.27 2.55 0.68
C GLN A 63 -4.48 3.41 1.68
N LEU A 64 -4.53 3.06 2.97
CA LEU A 64 -3.79 3.75 4.04
C LEU A 64 -2.28 3.51 3.95
N LEU A 65 -1.87 2.28 3.60
CA LEU A 65 -0.46 1.91 3.44
C LEU A 65 0.13 2.28 2.08
N LYS A 66 -0.71 2.62 1.09
CA LYS A 66 -0.26 3.05 -0.23
C LYS A 66 0.69 4.22 -0.01
N ARG A 67 1.95 4.04 -0.45
CA ARG A 67 2.98 5.08 -0.33
C ARG A 67 2.37 6.41 -0.77
N HIS A 68 2.42 7.39 0.13
CA HIS A 68 1.94 8.72 -0.19
C HIS A 68 2.71 9.20 -1.43
N PRO A 69 2.04 9.72 -2.47
CA PRO A 69 2.70 10.32 -3.63
C PRO A 69 3.60 11.52 -3.28
N TYR A 70 3.72 11.89 -1.99
CA TYR A 70 4.59 12.96 -1.52
C TYR A 70 6.07 12.66 -1.71
N LEU A 71 6.44 11.38 -1.86
CA LEU A 71 7.83 11.01 -2.11
C LEU A 71 8.33 11.52 -3.47
N ASP A 72 7.42 11.81 -4.40
CA ASP A 72 7.74 12.34 -5.74
C ASP A 72 7.37 13.82 -5.89
N GLN A 73 6.83 14.45 -4.83
CA GLN A 73 6.55 15.89 -4.87
C GLN A 73 7.89 16.64 -4.75
N PRO A 74 8.17 17.64 -5.62
CA PRO A 74 9.38 18.43 -5.49
C PRO A 74 9.39 19.09 -4.12
N VAL A 75 10.32 18.65 -3.28
CA VAL A 75 10.60 19.27 -1.98
C VAL A 75 11.02 20.71 -2.29
N GLY A 76 10.33 21.69 -1.69
CA GLY A 76 10.58 23.11 -1.94
C GLY A 76 12.03 23.51 -1.71
N ARG A 77 12.42 24.71 -2.16
CA ARG A 77 13.78 25.22 -1.98
C ARG A 77 13.93 25.85 -0.60
N ILE A 78 14.95 25.44 0.17
CA ILE A 78 15.36 26.12 1.40
C ILE A 78 15.85 27.54 1.04
N GLN A 79 15.28 28.54 1.70
CA GLN A 79 15.67 29.93 1.50
C GLN A 79 17.10 30.19 1.99
N ARG A 80 17.86 30.97 1.23
CA ARG A 80 19.22 31.40 1.58
C ARG A 80 19.27 32.92 1.62
N GLY A 81 20.04 33.45 2.55
CA GLY A 81 20.36 34.88 2.56
C GLY A 81 21.12 35.27 1.30
N THR A 82 20.88 36.49 0.82
CA THR A 82 21.62 37.13 -0.27
C THR A 82 22.90 37.81 0.21
N THR A 83 22.98 38.10 1.50
CA THR A 83 24.09 38.75 2.18
C THR A 83 24.58 37.94 3.40
N GLY A 84 25.78 38.26 3.88
CA GLY A 84 26.35 37.60 5.05
C GLY A 84 25.54 37.89 6.32
N GLY A 85 25.15 36.84 7.03
CA GLY A 85 24.43 36.94 8.30
C GLY A 85 22.91 37.09 8.21
N GLU A 86 22.34 37.08 7.01
CA GLU A 86 20.90 37.31 6.77
C GLU A 86 20.01 36.11 7.18
N VAL A 87 20.47 34.87 6.97
CA VAL A 87 19.70 33.65 7.30
C VAL A 87 20.61 32.61 7.94
N TRP A 88 20.16 32.06 9.07
CA TRP A 88 20.85 31.00 9.82
C TRP A 88 19.91 29.80 10.00
N GLN A 89 20.40 28.60 9.67
CA GLN A 89 19.72 27.34 10.00
C GLN A 89 20.53 26.67 11.11
N ILE A 90 19.89 26.40 12.24
CA ILE A 90 20.51 25.84 13.44
C ILE A 90 19.71 24.61 13.85
N ASP A 91 20.40 23.50 14.07
CA ASP A 91 19.82 22.28 14.62
C ASP A 91 20.82 21.62 15.59
N TYR A 92 20.31 20.80 16.51
CA TYR A 92 21.11 20.08 17.49
C TYR A 92 21.37 18.64 17.02
N ILE A 93 22.61 18.18 17.17
CA ILE A 93 22.96 16.77 16.96
C ILE A 93 23.00 16.08 18.32
N GLY A 94 22.22 15.00 18.52
CA GLY A 94 22.25 14.27 19.77
C GLY A 94 21.40 12.99 19.83
N PRO A 95 21.50 12.24 20.94
CA PRO A 95 22.36 12.51 22.10
C PRO A 95 23.83 12.18 21.84
N LEU A 96 24.73 13.05 22.29
CA LEU A 96 26.18 12.81 22.22
C LEU A 96 26.60 11.82 23.31
N ALA A 97 27.67 11.06 23.03
CA ALA A 97 28.24 10.13 24.01
C ALA A 97 28.62 10.87 25.30
N ARG A 98 28.34 10.23 26.43
CA ARG A 98 28.80 10.74 27.72
C ARG A 98 30.34 10.71 27.72
N PRO A 99 31.02 11.82 28.06
CA PRO A 99 32.47 11.79 28.21
C PRO A 99 32.86 10.80 29.32
N PRO A 100 34.05 10.18 29.23
CA PRO A 100 34.53 9.28 30.28
C PRO A 100 34.63 10.04 31.61
N SER A 101 34.17 9.40 32.68
CA SER A 101 34.37 9.89 34.04
C SER A 101 35.83 9.67 34.44
N TYR A 102 36.55 10.77 34.67
CA TYR A 102 37.85 10.72 35.33
C TYR A 102 37.59 10.62 36.85
N THR A 103 37.49 9.40 37.35
CA THR A 103 37.56 9.06 38.79
C THR A 103 38.87 8.37 39.06
#